data_AF-A0A1V6LQX6-F1
#
_entry.id   AF-A0A1V6LQX6-F1
#
_cell.length_a   1.000
_cell.length_b   1.000
_cell.length_c   1.000
_cell.angle_alpha   90.00
_cell.angle_beta   90.00
_cell.angle_gamma   90.00
#
_symmetry.space_group_name_H-M   'P 1'
#
loop_
_entity.id
_entity.type
_entity.pdbx_description
1 polymer ?
#
loop_
_entity_poly.entity_id
_entity_poly.type
_entity_poly.pdbx_seq_one_letter_code
_entity_poly.pdbx_strand_id
1 'polypeptide(L)'
;MPKNPVLRDGLKAMAIFLLPFLSYLHVYSSKIYHESNLISTLFLNYGDSLHFDFWVYYNLIQVQIIISLIIWLYNCNGKIRLGIKTILIWLLISEVGLLLNLNYFNSVIIKFLGLTLTVIYFSKDGLLALNSKNYFNLLLLAQPFLNLSTIFVPENLIQLDLLILIIPNFGYADVGIFLNTIVFKSNLFIIYSIWFLTEKRWWRYAILSPILLLGNQVYNILFTKSKAIDEIEPYQSGPFLLTLLIVLLLLAKVAEDQEKIKQFLQNHYRTIEHMVENRFSKRQQTIEDHKKSVNNKKTLNNEELIELREKLENELRK
;
A
#
# COMPACT_ATOMS: atom_id res chain seq x y z
N MET A 1 17.42 -1.83 -9.16
CA MET A 1 16.59 -2.16 -7.97
C MET A 1 17.49 -2.77 -6.89
N PRO A 2 17.33 -2.41 -5.61
CA PRO A 2 18.14 -2.96 -4.53
C PRO A 2 17.93 -4.48 -4.41
N LYS A 3 19.03 -5.24 -4.32
CA LYS A 3 19.00 -6.71 -4.16
C LYS A 3 18.50 -7.14 -2.78
N ASN A 4 18.56 -6.26 -1.77
CA ASN A 4 18.11 -6.56 -0.42
C ASN A 4 16.59 -6.30 -0.27
N PRO A 5 15.77 -7.33 0.00
CA PRO A 5 14.33 -7.19 0.15
C PRO A 5 13.92 -6.27 1.31
N VAL A 6 14.70 -6.23 2.39
CA VAL A 6 14.45 -5.40 3.58
C VAL A 6 14.61 -3.92 3.23
N LEU A 7 15.70 -3.56 2.52
CA LEU A 7 15.94 -2.19 2.08
C LEU A 7 14.81 -1.69 1.16
N ARG A 8 14.35 -2.54 0.23
CA ARG A 8 13.22 -2.22 -0.66
C ARG A 8 11.94 -1.96 0.13
N ASP A 9 11.64 -2.78 1.13
CA ASP A 9 10.44 -2.63 1.93
C ASP A 9 10.55 -1.45 2.93
N GLY A 10 11.76 -1.13 3.39
CA GLY A 10 12.03 0.09 4.17
C GLY A 10 11.84 1.37 3.36
N LEU A 11 12.29 1.41 2.11
CA LEU A 11 12.01 2.53 1.21
C LEU A 11 10.51 2.71 0.96
N LYS A 12 9.76 1.61 0.81
CA LYS A 12 8.29 1.68 0.71
C LYS A 12 7.66 2.22 1.99
N ALA A 13 8.09 1.73 3.15
CA ALA A 13 7.59 2.21 4.45
C ALA A 13 7.82 3.72 4.58
N MET A 14 9.02 4.20 4.26
CA MET A 14 9.37 5.61 4.34
C MET A 14 8.58 6.45 3.33
N ALA A 15 8.41 5.97 2.10
CA ALA A 15 7.58 6.65 1.09
C ALA A 15 6.12 6.77 1.54
N ILE A 16 5.51 5.70 2.07
CA ILE A 16 4.13 5.71 2.58
C ILE A 16 4.00 6.62 3.80
N PHE A 17 4.99 6.58 4.71
CA PHE A 17 4.99 7.40 5.92
C PHE A 17 5.04 8.90 5.58
N LEU A 18 5.86 9.27 4.59
CA LEU A 18 6.07 10.67 4.18
C LEU A 18 5.01 11.20 3.22
N LEU A 19 4.29 10.32 2.51
CA LEU A 19 3.32 10.71 1.49
C LEU A 19 2.25 11.73 1.98
N PRO A 20 1.70 11.60 3.20
CA PRO A 20 0.73 12.56 3.72
C PRO A 20 1.25 13.98 3.90
N PHE A 21 2.57 14.15 3.99
CA PHE A 21 3.17 15.47 4.13
C PHE A 21 3.25 16.21 2.78
N LEU A 22 3.03 15.50 1.66
CA LEU A 22 3.07 16.09 0.32
C LEU A 22 2.04 17.20 0.17
N SER A 23 0.83 17.03 0.70
CA SER A 23 -0.23 18.03 0.63
C SER A 23 0.14 19.34 1.31
N TYR A 24 0.97 19.31 2.36
CA TYR A 24 1.41 20.50 3.10
C TYR A 24 2.43 21.35 2.34
N LEU A 25 2.95 20.88 1.21
CA LEU A 25 3.77 21.73 0.34
C LEU A 25 2.96 22.91 -0.24
N HIS A 26 1.62 22.84 -0.23
CA HIS A 26 0.76 23.95 -0.64
C HIS A 26 0.98 25.23 0.19
N VAL A 27 1.45 25.12 1.44
CA VAL A 27 1.75 26.29 2.29
C VAL A 27 2.82 27.19 1.66
N TYR A 28 3.69 26.63 0.81
CA TYR A 28 4.70 27.37 0.07
C TYR A 28 4.24 27.83 -1.31
N SER A 29 3.02 27.49 -1.74
CA SER A 29 2.56 27.72 -3.10
C SER A 29 2.26 29.18 -3.41
N SER A 30 1.72 29.97 -2.47
CA SER A 30 1.56 31.42 -2.63
C SER A 30 2.88 32.15 -2.84
N LYS A 31 3.95 31.74 -2.14
CA LYS A 31 5.29 32.29 -2.35
C LYS A 31 5.81 31.97 -3.75
N ILE A 32 5.64 30.72 -4.20
CA ILE A 32 5.99 30.30 -5.55
C ILE A 32 5.19 31.08 -6.60
N TYR A 33 3.89 31.31 -6.36
CA TYR A 33 3.02 32.08 -7.23
C TYR A 33 3.55 33.51 -7.47
N HIS A 34 4.02 34.18 -6.42
CA HIS A 34 4.57 35.53 -6.55
C HIS A 34 5.99 35.59 -7.16
N GLU A 35 6.84 34.59 -6.91
CA GLU A 35 8.23 34.60 -7.36
C GLU A 35 8.43 34.06 -8.80
N SER A 36 7.45 33.34 -9.35
CA SER A 36 7.61 32.66 -10.63
C SER A 36 6.97 33.40 -11.81
N ASN A 37 7.81 34.04 -12.63
CA ASN A 37 7.39 34.57 -13.94
C ASN A 37 6.88 33.47 -14.91
N LEU A 38 7.20 32.20 -14.63
CA LEU A 38 6.82 31.02 -15.44
C LEU A 38 5.35 30.60 -15.28
N ILE A 39 4.64 31.06 -14.25
CA ILE A 39 3.31 30.55 -13.85
C ILE A 39 2.17 31.42 -14.41
N SER A 40 2.43 32.61 -14.95
CA SER A 40 1.35 33.49 -15.42
C SER A 40 0.48 32.88 -16.53
N THR A 41 1.03 32.22 -17.55
CA THR A 41 0.24 31.79 -18.72
C THR A 41 -0.68 30.59 -18.48
N LEU A 42 -0.28 29.63 -17.65
CA LEU A 42 -1.11 28.46 -17.31
C LEU A 42 -2.13 28.75 -16.20
N PHE A 43 -1.86 29.77 -15.36
CA PHE A 43 -2.62 29.99 -14.13
C PHE A 43 -3.35 31.34 -14.05
N LEU A 44 -3.33 32.14 -15.13
CA LEU A 44 -4.16 33.34 -15.30
C LEU A 44 -5.66 33.08 -15.04
N ASN A 45 -6.14 31.85 -15.22
CA ASN A 45 -7.53 31.47 -15.00
C ASN A 45 -7.92 31.33 -13.52
N TYR A 46 -6.97 31.31 -12.57
CA TYR A 46 -7.29 31.10 -11.15
C TYR A 46 -7.58 32.40 -10.38
N GLY A 47 -7.35 33.57 -10.99
CA GLY A 47 -7.74 34.88 -10.45
C GLY A 47 -6.86 35.38 -9.30
N ASP A 48 -6.84 34.67 -8.17
CA ASP A 48 -6.13 35.06 -6.94
C ASP A 48 -5.27 33.92 -6.36
N SER A 49 -4.23 34.30 -5.63
CA SER A 49 -3.32 33.45 -4.86
C SER A 49 -4.03 32.39 -4.00
N LEU A 50 -5.14 32.74 -3.34
CA LEU A 50 -5.91 31.80 -2.52
C LEU A 50 -6.52 30.64 -3.31
N HIS A 51 -7.01 30.93 -4.52
CA HIS A 51 -7.58 29.89 -5.40
C HIS A 51 -6.47 28.98 -5.94
N PHE A 52 -5.30 29.55 -6.20
CA PHE A 52 -4.11 28.77 -6.58
C PHE A 52 -3.67 27.85 -5.45
N ASP A 53 -3.58 28.34 -4.22
CA ASP A 53 -3.19 27.53 -3.05
C ASP A 53 -4.15 26.35 -2.83
N PHE A 54 -5.46 26.60 -2.91
CA PHE A 54 -6.48 25.54 -2.80
C PHE A 54 -6.37 24.52 -3.94
N TRP A 55 -6.14 24.98 -5.16
CA TRP A 55 -5.93 24.10 -6.31
C TRP A 55 -4.68 23.23 -6.12
N VAL A 56 -3.55 23.81 -5.72
CA VAL A 56 -2.30 23.07 -5.45
C VAL A 56 -2.53 22.03 -4.35
N TYR A 57 -3.17 22.42 -3.24
CA TYR A 57 -3.51 21.54 -2.15
C TYR A 57 -4.34 20.32 -2.61
N TYR A 58 -5.43 20.56 -3.34
CA TYR A 58 -6.30 19.51 -3.87
C TYR A 58 -5.52 18.54 -4.77
N ASN A 59 -4.71 19.05 -5.69
CA ASN A 59 -3.90 18.23 -6.60
C ASN A 59 -2.87 17.38 -5.85
N LEU A 60 -2.18 17.95 -4.85
CA LEU A 60 -1.20 17.22 -4.06
C LEU A 60 -1.84 16.08 -3.26
N ILE A 61 -3.05 16.29 -2.71
CA ILE A 61 -3.83 15.23 -2.08
C ILE A 61 -4.19 14.14 -3.08
N GLN A 62 -4.64 14.50 -4.27
CA GLN A 62 -5.00 13.52 -5.31
C GLN A 62 -3.78 12.69 -5.72
N VAL A 63 -2.65 13.35 -5.98
CA VAL A 63 -1.38 12.69 -6.30
C VAL A 63 -0.95 11.75 -5.17
N GLN A 64 -1.04 12.19 -3.91
CA GLN A 64 -0.78 11.35 -2.75
C GLN A 64 -1.68 10.10 -2.75
N ILE A 65 -2.99 10.25 -2.92
CA ILE A 65 -3.93 9.12 -2.89
C ILE A 65 -3.63 8.15 -4.04
N ILE A 66 -3.40 8.67 -5.26
CA ILE A 66 -3.07 7.85 -6.43
C ILE A 66 -1.78 7.06 -6.19
N ILE A 67 -0.73 7.69 -5.70
CA ILE A 67 0.55 7.01 -5.40
C ILE A 67 0.32 5.93 -4.33
N SER A 68 -0.40 6.24 -3.25
CA SER A 68 -0.77 5.27 -2.21
C SER A 68 -1.50 4.05 -2.79
N LEU A 69 -2.53 4.28 -3.62
CA LEU A 69 -3.32 3.22 -4.22
C LEU A 69 -2.51 2.39 -5.23
N ILE A 70 -1.59 3.00 -5.99
CA ILE A 70 -0.67 2.28 -6.87
C ILE A 70 0.24 1.37 -6.04
N ILE A 71 0.85 1.89 -4.97
CA ILE A 71 1.69 1.08 -4.07
C ILE A 71 0.86 -0.07 -3.49
N TRP A 72 -0.37 0.18 -3.06
CA TRP A 72 -1.25 -0.88 -2.56
C TRP A 72 -1.58 -1.90 -3.63
N LEU A 73 -1.94 -1.47 -4.84
CA LEU A 73 -2.29 -2.35 -5.97
C LEU A 73 -1.17 -3.33 -6.31
N TYR A 74 0.09 -2.88 -6.27
CA TYR A 74 1.26 -3.73 -6.54
C TYR A 74 1.57 -4.75 -5.44
N ASN A 75 1.09 -4.53 -4.21
CA ASN A 75 1.41 -5.39 -3.06
C ASN A 75 0.20 -6.16 -2.53
N CYS A 76 -1.03 -5.83 -2.96
CA CYS A 76 -2.26 -6.42 -2.47
C CYS A 76 -2.47 -7.88 -2.91
N ASN A 77 -3.29 -8.60 -2.14
CA ASN A 77 -3.80 -9.90 -2.53
C ASN A 77 -4.87 -9.74 -3.64
N GLY A 78 -4.92 -10.69 -4.59
CA GLY A 78 -5.82 -10.63 -5.75
C GLY A 78 -7.30 -10.40 -5.39
N LYS A 79 -7.73 -10.81 -4.20
CA LYS A 79 -9.11 -10.66 -3.71
C LYS A 79 -9.59 -9.20 -3.56
N ILE A 80 -8.69 -8.25 -3.30
CA ILE A 80 -9.03 -6.83 -3.02
C ILE A 80 -8.68 -5.92 -4.21
N ARG A 81 -7.98 -6.49 -5.21
CA ARG A 81 -7.43 -5.78 -6.36
C ARG A 81 -8.50 -5.04 -7.17
N LEU A 82 -9.72 -5.58 -7.22
CA LEU A 82 -10.83 -4.97 -7.94
C LEU A 82 -11.26 -3.63 -7.32
N GLY A 83 -11.55 -3.59 -6.02
CA GLY A 83 -11.96 -2.37 -5.34
C GLY A 83 -10.92 -1.26 -5.47
N ILE A 84 -9.63 -1.60 -5.36
CA ILE A 84 -8.53 -0.64 -5.56
C ILE A 84 -8.53 -0.08 -6.99
N LYS A 85 -8.70 -0.92 -8.01
CA LYS A 85 -8.78 -0.47 -9.41
C LYS A 85 -9.97 0.45 -9.64
N THR A 86 -11.13 0.14 -9.07
CA THR A 86 -12.33 0.96 -9.20
C THR A 86 -12.12 2.35 -8.59
N ILE A 87 -11.52 2.44 -7.41
CA ILE A 87 -11.19 3.72 -6.78
C ILE A 87 -10.17 4.50 -7.64
N LEU A 88 -9.11 3.85 -8.14
CA LEU A 88 -8.12 4.49 -9.01
C LEU A 88 -8.76 5.08 -10.27
N ILE A 89 -9.63 4.32 -10.94
CA ILE A 89 -10.30 4.78 -12.15
C ILE A 89 -11.27 5.92 -11.84
N TRP A 90 -11.99 5.85 -10.72
CA TRP A 90 -12.85 6.95 -10.26
C TRP A 90 -12.08 8.25 -10.05
N LEU A 91 -10.90 8.19 -9.42
CA LEU A 91 -10.03 9.35 -9.24
C LEU A 91 -9.57 9.90 -10.60
N LEU A 92 -9.11 9.04 -11.50
CA LEU A 92 -8.65 9.45 -12.84
C LEU A 92 -9.77 10.10 -13.67
N ILE A 93 -10.99 9.54 -13.64
CA ILE A 93 -12.15 10.13 -14.32
C ILE A 93 -12.49 11.50 -13.73
N SER A 94 -12.32 11.66 -12.41
CA SER A 94 -12.58 12.93 -11.75
C SER A 94 -11.63 14.04 -12.23
N GLU A 95 -10.38 13.71 -12.54
CA GLU A 95 -9.40 14.64 -13.11
C GLU A 95 -9.71 15.00 -14.57
N VAL A 96 -10.16 14.02 -15.38
CA VAL A 96 -10.59 14.28 -16.76
C VAL A 96 -11.75 15.28 -16.79
N GLY A 97 -12.67 15.20 -15.82
CA GLY A 97 -13.77 16.15 -15.66
C GLY A 97 -13.30 17.59 -15.49
N LEU A 98 -12.27 17.79 -14.65
CA LEU A 98 -11.67 19.10 -14.40
C LEU A 98 -10.91 19.62 -15.64
N LEU A 99 -10.11 18.77 -16.28
CA LEU A 99 -9.32 19.13 -17.47
C LEU A 99 -10.18 19.56 -18.65
N LEU A 100 -11.34 18.94 -18.83
CA LEU A 100 -12.26 19.25 -19.93
C LEU A 100 -13.16 20.47 -19.66
N ASN A 101 -13.00 21.13 -18.51
CA ASN A 101 -13.81 22.26 -18.06
C ASN A 101 -15.32 22.02 -18.24
N LEU A 102 -15.76 20.81 -17.89
CA LEU A 102 -17.14 20.40 -18.07
C LEU A 102 -18.03 21.08 -17.03
N ASN A 103 -19.19 21.56 -17.46
CA ASN A 103 -20.22 22.01 -16.53
C ASN A 103 -20.51 20.93 -15.47
N TYR A 104 -20.83 21.36 -14.25
CA TYR A 104 -21.01 20.49 -13.08
C TYR A 104 -21.81 19.22 -13.39
N PHE A 105 -22.98 19.38 -14.01
CA PHE A 105 -23.87 18.26 -14.38
C PHE A 105 -23.19 17.22 -15.30
N ASN A 106 -22.45 17.67 -16.31
CA ASN A 106 -21.74 16.78 -17.24
C ASN A 106 -20.60 16.04 -16.53
N SER A 107 -19.89 16.71 -15.62
CA SER A 107 -18.86 16.09 -14.79
C SER A 107 -19.44 14.97 -13.91
N VAL A 108 -20.61 15.18 -13.31
CA VAL A 108 -21.31 14.17 -12.51
C VAL A 108 -21.71 12.96 -13.34
N ILE A 109 -22.30 13.17 -14.52
CA ILE A 109 -22.69 12.09 -15.44
C ILE A 109 -21.48 11.27 -15.85
N ILE A 110 -20.37 11.93 -16.23
CA ILE A 110 -19.15 11.24 -16.65
C ILE A 110 -18.55 10.44 -15.49
N LYS A 111 -18.53 10.96 -14.27
CA LYS A 111 -18.10 10.22 -13.08
C LYS A 111 -18.98 8.99 -12.84
N PHE A 112 -20.30 9.13 -12.89
CA PHE A 112 -21.22 8.02 -12.66
C PHE A 112 -21.12 6.95 -13.76
N LEU A 113 -21.09 7.37 -15.03
CA LEU A 113 -21.05 6.48 -16.18
C LEU A 113 -19.70 5.77 -16.28
N GLY A 114 -18.59 6.49 -16.05
CA GLY A 114 -17.27 5.86 -16.01
C GLY A 114 -17.13 4.86 -14.86
N LEU A 115 -17.77 5.12 -13.72
CA LEU A 115 -17.74 4.19 -12.59
C LEU A 115 -18.57 2.93 -12.82
N THR A 116 -19.78 3.08 -13.36
CA THR A 116 -20.63 1.94 -13.74
C THR A 116 -19.96 1.10 -14.82
N LEU A 117 -19.38 1.72 -15.86
CA LEU A 117 -18.58 1.04 -16.87
C LEU A 117 -17.37 0.32 -16.27
N THR A 118 -16.71 0.89 -15.27
CA THR A 118 -15.58 0.23 -14.59
C THR A 118 -16.02 -1.03 -13.87
N VAL A 119 -17.13 -0.96 -13.14
CA VAL A 119 -17.71 -2.12 -12.45
C VAL A 119 -18.15 -3.19 -13.46
N ILE A 120 -18.74 -2.78 -14.59
CA ILE A 120 -19.17 -3.67 -15.67
C ILE A 120 -17.97 -4.29 -16.41
N TYR A 121 -16.94 -3.52 -16.72
CA TYR A 121 -15.72 -3.98 -17.39
C TYR A 121 -15.03 -5.05 -16.56
N PHE A 122 -14.98 -4.86 -15.24
CA PHE A 122 -14.46 -5.86 -14.34
C PHE A 122 -15.49 -6.90 -13.90
N SER A 123 -16.73 -6.89 -14.40
CA SER A 123 -17.83 -7.73 -13.90
C SER A 123 -17.61 -9.23 -13.96
N LYS A 124 -16.77 -9.77 -14.86
CA LYS A 124 -16.40 -11.20 -14.80
C LYS A 124 -15.64 -11.53 -13.51
N ASP A 125 -14.69 -10.68 -13.12
CA ASP A 125 -14.00 -10.77 -11.83
C ASP A 125 -14.84 -10.18 -10.68
N GLY A 126 -15.74 -9.26 -10.99
CA GLY A 126 -16.55 -8.47 -10.06
C GLY A 126 -17.79 -9.19 -9.57
N LEU A 127 -18.48 -9.96 -10.41
CA LEU A 127 -19.53 -10.89 -10.00
C LEU A 127 -18.96 -12.03 -9.15
N LEU A 128 -17.78 -12.55 -9.52
CA LEU A 128 -17.05 -13.51 -8.68
C LEU A 128 -16.64 -12.89 -7.33
N ALA A 129 -16.21 -11.63 -7.31
CA ALA A 129 -15.86 -10.92 -6.09
C ALA A 129 -17.09 -10.57 -5.22
N LEU A 130 -18.23 -10.21 -5.84
CA LEU A 130 -19.52 -9.96 -5.18
C LEU A 130 -20.10 -11.25 -4.57
N ASN A 131 -19.88 -12.39 -5.23
CA ASN A 131 -20.31 -13.70 -4.74
C ASN A 131 -19.30 -14.32 -3.76
N SER A 132 -18.05 -13.85 -3.78
CA SER A 132 -17.05 -14.22 -2.77
C SER A 132 -17.43 -13.56 -1.44
N LYS A 133 -17.28 -14.28 -0.31
CA LYS A 133 -17.46 -13.76 1.05
C LYS A 133 -16.38 -12.72 1.45
N ASN A 134 -15.98 -11.83 0.54
CA ASN A 134 -14.93 -10.84 0.72
C ASN A 134 -15.49 -9.42 0.90
N TYR A 135 -15.93 -9.13 2.13
CA TYR A 135 -16.54 -7.86 2.50
C TYR A 135 -15.64 -6.64 2.28
N PHE A 136 -14.32 -6.77 2.38
CA PHE A 136 -13.39 -5.65 2.14
C PHE A 136 -13.47 -5.10 0.72
N ASN A 137 -13.64 -5.99 -0.28
CA ASN A 137 -13.74 -5.55 -1.67
C ASN A 137 -15.06 -4.81 -1.92
N LEU A 138 -16.15 -5.26 -1.29
CA LEU A 138 -17.44 -4.57 -1.35
C LEU A 138 -17.39 -3.18 -0.73
N LEU A 139 -16.76 -3.07 0.45
CA LEU A 139 -16.58 -1.78 1.12
C LEU A 139 -15.79 -0.80 0.26
N LEU A 140 -14.72 -1.25 -0.42
CA LEU A 140 -13.94 -0.41 -1.32
C LEU A 140 -14.73 0.01 -2.57
N LEU A 141 -15.51 -0.91 -3.14
CA LEU A 141 -16.39 -0.60 -4.28
C LEU A 141 -17.46 0.43 -3.91
N ALA A 142 -17.94 0.44 -2.67
CA ALA A 142 -18.95 1.40 -2.21
C ALA A 142 -18.40 2.82 -2.03
N GLN A 143 -17.10 3.02 -1.78
CA GLN A 143 -16.54 4.33 -1.43
C GLN A 143 -16.83 5.42 -2.48
N PRO A 144 -16.59 5.18 -3.79
CA PRO A 144 -16.89 6.20 -4.79
C PRO A 144 -18.37 6.55 -4.89
N PHE A 145 -19.26 5.58 -4.70
CA PHE A 145 -20.72 5.82 -4.70
C PHE A 145 -21.15 6.66 -3.49
N LEU A 146 -20.57 6.39 -2.31
CA LEU A 146 -20.81 7.19 -1.11
C LEU A 146 -20.31 8.62 -1.28
N ASN A 147 -19.19 8.82 -1.99
CA ASN A 147 -18.74 10.18 -2.30
C ASN A 147 -19.68 10.87 -3.30
N LEU A 148 -20.14 10.17 -4.33
CA LEU A 148 -21.09 10.73 -5.29
C LEU A 148 -22.45 11.06 -4.67
N SER A 149 -22.87 10.40 -3.59
CA SER A 149 -24.17 10.68 -2.98
C SER A 149 -24.24 12.06 -2.32
N THR A 150 -23.12 12.67 -1.95
CA THR A 150 -23.10 14.02 -1.36
C THR A 150 -23.48 15.11 -2.37
N ILE A 151 -23.42 14.80 -3.67
CA ILE A 151 -23.84 15.71 -4.76
C ILE A 151 -25.36 15.91 -4.79
N PHE A 152 -26.13 14.99 -4.22
CA PHE A 152 -27.59 15.15 -4.15
C PHE A 152 -28.03 16.14 -3.06
N VAL A 153 -27.10 16.65 -2.25
CA VAL A 153 -27.40 17.68 -1.25
C VAL A 153 -27.56 19.01 -1.99
N PRO A 154 -28.70 19.71 -1.81
CA PRO A 154 -28.91 21.01 -2.44
C PRO A 154 -27.87 22.04 -2.00
N GLU A 155 -27.44 22.88 -2.95
CA GLU A 155 -26.51 23.97 -2.70
C GLU A 155 -27.14 25.07 -1.81
N ASN A 156 -26.32 25.83 -1.10
CA ASN A 156 -26.72 26.97 -0.26
C ASN A 156 -27.61 26.62 0.96
N LEU A 157 -27.64 25.36 1.37
CA LEU A 157 -28.28 24.96 2.63
C LEU A 157 -27.35 25.22 3.82
N ILE A 158 -27.86 25.94 4.83
CA ILE A 158 -27.13 26.22 6.09
C ILE A 158 -27.21 25.03 7.05
N GLN A 159 -28.32 24.28 7.00
CA GLN A 159 -28.55 23.09 7.80
C GLN A 159 -29.30 22.05 6.96
N LEU A 160 -28.96 20.78 7.16
CA LEU A 160 -29.70 19.65 6.61
C LEU A 160 -30.53 19.05 7.73
N ASP A 161 -31.85 19.20 7.62
CA ASP A 161 -32.80 18.60 8.55
C ASP A 161 -33.17 17.21 8.03
N LEU A 162 -32.57 16.18 8.63
CA LEU A 162 -33.04 14.81 8.47
C LEU A 162 -34.09 14.58 9.54
N LEU A 163 -35.14 13.80 9.23
CA LEU A 163 -36.26 13.44 10.11
C LEU A 163 -35.91 13.10 11.59
N ILE A 164 -34.65 12.73 11.87
CA ILE A 164 -34.14 12.31 13.18
C ILE A 164 -32.92 13.15 13.60
N LEU A 165 -32.27 13.89 12.71
CA LEU A 165 -30.96 14.47 12.94
C LEU A 165 -30.76 15.76 12.13
N ILE A 166 -30.37 16.85 12.82
CA ILE A 166 -30.04 18.12 12.20
C ILE A 166 -28.52 18.20 12.02
N ILE A 167 -28.05 18.32 10.78
CA ILE A 167 -26.64 18.50 10.45
C ILE A 167 -26.40 19.97 10.10
N PRO A 168 -25.69 20.75 10.95
CA PRO A 168 -25.30 22.11 10.60
C PRO A 168 -24.13 22.11 9.59
N ASN A 169 -23.81 23.26 9.00
CA ASN A 169 -22.68 23.42 8.09
C ASN A 169 -21.29 23.41 8.75
N PHE A 170 -21.20 23.31 10.09
CA PHE A 170 -19.93 23.29 10.86
C PHE A 170 -18.90 24.35 10.44
N GLY A 171 -19.35 25.54 10.02
CA GLY A 171 -18.46 26.63 9.60
C GLY A 171 -18.04 26.62 8.13
N TYR A 172 -18.51 25.66 7.33
CA TYR A 172 -18.40 25.69 5.87
C TYR A 172 -19.47 26.63 5.26
N ALA A 173 -19.28 27.02 3.99
CA ALA A 173 -20.23 27.91 3.30
C ALA A 173 -21.64 27.32 3.22
N ASP A 174 -21.74 26.01 2.96
CA ASP A 174 -22.99 25.25 2.98
C ASP A 174 -22.76 23.82 3.48
N VAL A 175 -23.86 23.14 3.82
CA VAL A 175 -23.85 21.76 4.33
C VAL A 175 -23.37 20.75 3.29
N GLY A 176 -23.58 21.02 2.00
CA GLY A 176 -23.11 20.18 0.91
C GLY A 176 -21.58 20.10 0.89
N ILE A 177 -20.89 21.24 1.01
CA ILE A 177 -19.42 21.29 1.09
C ILE A 177 -18.92 20.56 2.35
N PHE A 178 -19.56 20.78 3.49
CA PHE A 178 -19.23 20.06 4.72
C PHE A 178 -19.37 18.54 4.55
N LEU A 179 -20.53 18.08 4.05
CA LEU A 179 -20.83 16.66 3.85
C LEU A 179 -19.87 16.01 2.85
N ASN A 180 -19.59 16.66 1.74
CA ASN A 180 -18.61 16.18 0.77
C ASN A 180 -17.22 16.03 1.42
N THR A 181 -16.79 17.02 2.20
CA THR A 181 -15.48 17.01 2.85
C THR A 181 -15.36 15.90 3.90
N ILE A 182 -16.36 15.76 4.79
CA ILE A 182 -16.33 14.75 5.85
C ILE A 182 -16.46 13.34 5.29
N VAL A 183 -17.31 13.13 4.25
CA VAL A 183 -17.44 11.84 3.57
C VAL A 183 -16.17 11.49 2.82
N PHE A 184 -15.55 12.44 2.10
CA PHE A 184 -14.28 12.20 1.43
C PHE A 184 -13.18 11.76 2.41
N LYS A 185 -12.98 12.49 3.51
CA LYS A 185 -11.98 12.14 4.54
C LYS A 185 -12.29 10.83 5.23
N SER A 186 -13.56 10.56 5.53
CA SER A 186 -14.01 9.28 6.12
C SER A 186 -13.76 8.12 5.16
N ASN A 187 -14.03 8.29 3.87
CA ASN A 187 -13.77 7.28 2.85
C ASN A 187 -12.26 6.97 2.77
N LEU A 188 -11.40 7.99 2.78
CA LEU A 188 -9.95 7.80 2.82
C LEU A 188 -9.51 7.07 4.08
N PHE A 189 -10.06 7.43 5.23
CA PHE A 189 -9.78 6.75 6.50
C PHE A 189 -10.14 5.25 6.43
N ILE A 190 -11.30 4.92 5.86
CA ILE A 190 -11.73 3.53 5.63
C ILE A 190 -10.79 2.81 4.66
N ILE A 191 -10.42 3.45 3.54
CA ILE A 191 -9.50 2.89 2.54
C ILE A 191 -8.15 2.54 3.18
N TYR A 192 -7.53 3.47 3.91
CA TYR A 192 -6.25 3.22 4.59
C TYR A 192 -6.38 2.20 5.71
N SER A 193 -7.50 2.17 6.44
CA SER A 193 -7.77 1.15 7.45
C SER A 193 -7.86 -0.24 6.85
N ILE A 194 -8.57 -0.40 5.72
CA ILE A 194 -8.63 -1.67 4.98
C ILE A 194 -7.24 -2.06 4.48
N TRP A 195 -6.45 -1.11 3.95
CA TRP A 195 -5.07 -1.39 3.55
C TRP A 195 -4.24 -1.91 4.73
N PHE A 196 -4.28 -1.22 5.87
CA PHE A 196 -3.55 -1.64 7.08
C PHE A 196 -3.94 -3.05 7.55
N LEU A 197 -5.24 -3.37 7.58
CA LEU A 197 -5.74 -4.67 8.03
C LEU A 197 -5.40 -5.81 7.05
N THR A 198 -5.30 -5.51 5.77
CA THR A 198 -5.11 -6.52 4.72
C THR A 198 -3.64 -6.78 4.40
N GLU A 199 -2.75 -5.84 4.72
CA GLU A 199 -1.31 -5.99 4.56
C GLU A 199 -0.68 -6.79 5.71
N LYS A 200 0.16 -7.76 5.36
CA LYS A 200 0.81 -8.67 6.33
C LYS A 200 2.27 -8.31 6.57
N ARG A 201 2.88 -7.53 5.68
CA ARG A 201 4.29 -7.15 5.78
C ARG A 201 4.49 -6.09 6.85
N TRP A 202 5.70 -6.05 7.41
CA TRP A 202 6.04 -5.15 8.52
C TRP A 202 5.86 -3.66 8.16
N TRP A 203 6.08 -3.27 6.90
CA TRP A 203 5.94 -1.87 6.48
C TRP A 203 4.51 -1.33 6.56
N ARG A 204 3.49 -2.19 6.80
CA ARG A 204 2.10 -1.77 7.00
C ARG A 204 1.95 -0.70 8.09
N TYR A 205 2.82 -0.70 9.11
CA TYR A 205 2.74 0.29 10.18
C TYR A 205 3.02 1.72 9.68
N ALA A 206 3.64 1.90 8.51
CA ALA A 206 3.77 3.21 7.88
C ALA A 206 2.41 3.80 7.47
N ILE A 207 1.41 2.95 7.21
CA ILE A 207 0.03 3.36 6.88
C ILE A 207 -0.64 4.02 8.09
N LEU A 208 -0.14 3.82 9.31
CA LEU A 208 -0.65 4.53 10.49
C LEU A 208 -0.40 6.05 10.39
N SER A 209 0.61 6.51 9.64
CA SER A 209 0.85 7.94 9.41
C SER A 209 -0.34 8.63 8.73
N PRO A 210 -0.79 8.20 7.52
CA PRO A 210 -2.00 8.76 6.91
C PRO A 210 -3.25 8.59 7.78
N ILE A 211 -3.40 7.46 8.49
CA ILE A 211 -4.57 7.23 9.37
C ILE A 211 -4.59 8.24 10.53
N LEU A 212 -3.45 8.48 11.20
CA LEU A 212 -3.35 9.45 12.29
C LEU A 212 -3.67 10.86 11.83
N LEU A 213 -3.08 11.28 10.70
CA LEU A 213 -3.33 12.61 10.14
C LEU A 213 -4.79 12.78 9.73
N LEU A 214 -5.38 11.82 9.01
CA LEU A 214 -6.79 11.86 8.63
C LEU A 214 -7.72 11.85 9.85
N GLY A 215 -7.42 11.05 10.88
CA GLY A 215 -8.17 11.03 12.13
C GLY A 215 -8.16 12.39 12.82
N ASN A 216 -7.00 13.05 12.86
CA ASN A 216 -6.88 14.38 13.43
C ASN A 216 -7.60 15.46 12.60
N GLN A 217 -7.57 15.36 11.26
CA GLN A 217 -8.33 16.24 10.38
C GLN A 217 -9.84 16.09 10.60
N VAL A 218 -10.35 14.85 10.68
CA VAL A 218 -11.76 14.59 10.99
C VAL A 218 -12.13 15.14 12.36
N TYR A 219 -11.26 14.99 13.36
CA TYR A 219 -11.47 15.56 14.69
C TYR A 219 -11.55 17.09 14.64
N ASN A 220 -10.61 17.75 13.95
CA ASN A 220 -10.61 19.21 13.84
C ASN A 220 -11.86 19.75 13.14
N ILE A 221 -12.32 19.08 12.07
CA ILE A 221 -13.55 19.47 11.36
C ILE A 221 -14.78 19.43 12.28
N LEU A 222 -14.87 18.41 13.15
CA LEU A 222 -16.06 18.22 13.99
C LEU A 222 -16.02 19.05 15.28
N PHE A 223 -14.83 19.32 15.81
CA PHE A 223 -14.69 19.82 17.19
C PHE A 223 -13.93 21.14 17.32
N THR A 224 -13.27 21.63 16.27
CA THR A 224 -12.51 22.89 16.33
C THR A 224 -13.12 23.97 15.43
N LYS A 225 -13.09 25.23 15.91
CA LYS A 225 -13.55 26.41 15.17
C LYS A 225 -12.37 27.17 14.54
N SER A 226 -11.35 26.46 14.03
CA SER A 226 -10.21 27.14 13.40
C SER A 226 -10.58 27.65 12.01
N LYS A 227 -10.05 28.83 11.65
CA LYS A 227 -10.17 29.37 10.28
C LYS A 227 -9.17 28.75 9.32
N ALA A 228 -8.07 28.20 9.84
CA ALA A 228 -7.10 27.42 9.07
C ALA A 228 -7.57 25.96 9.07
N ILE A 229 -7.89 25.46 7.88
CA ILE A 229 -8.30 24.07 7.63
C ILE A 229 -7.05 23.32 7.16
N ASP A 230 -6.75 22.17 7.78
CA ASP A 230 -5.71 21.25 7.32
C ASP A 230 -4.26 21.81 7.30
N GLU A 231 -3.92 22.71 8.23
CA GLU A 231 -2.55 23.26 8.40
C GLU A 231 -1.89 22.90 9.75
N ILE A 232 -2.68 22.71 10.81
CA ILE A 232 -2.18 22.55 12.19
C ILE A 232 -1.97 21.08 12.59
N GLU A 233 -2.56 20.18 11.82
CA GLU A 233 -2.63 18.75 12.09
C GLU A 233 -1.29 18.05 12.15
N PRO A 234 -0.26 18.39 11.33
CA PRO A 234 1.07 17.82 11.46
C PRO A 234 1.72 18.19 12.78
N TYR A 235 1.48 19.40 13.29
CA TYR A 235 2.02 19.87 14.56
C TYR A 235 1.35 19.15 15.73
N GLN A 236 0.02 19.01 15.69
CA GLN A 236 -0.75 18.28 16.70
C GLN A 236 -0.42 16.77 16.70
N SER A 237 -0.30 16.17 15.51
CA SER A 237 0.06 14.76 15.36
C SER A 237 1.56 14.49 15.50
N GLY A 238 2.40 15.53 15.53
CA GLY A 238 3.86 15.45 15.47
C GLY A 238 4.48 14.49 16.48
N PRO A 239 4.15 14.58 17.78
CA PRO A 239 4.68 13.65 18.79
C PRO A 239 4.33 12.19 18.50
N PHE A 240 3.11 11.91 18.02
CA PHE A 240 2.67 10.57 17.66
C PHE A 240 3.36 10.07 16.38
N LEU A 241 3.53 10.94 15.38
CA LEU A 241 4.22 10.63 14.12
C LEU A 241 5.71 10.36 14.34
N LEU A 242 6.36 11.12 15.24
CA LEU A 242 7.75 10.88 15.63
C LEU A 242 7.90 9.55 16.38
N THR A 243 6.99 9.25 17.30
CA THR A 243 6.95 7.97 18.00
C THR A 243 6.77 6.81 17.00
N LEU A 244 5.86 6.97 16.04
CA LEU A 244 5.62 6.00 14.98
C LEU A 244 6.86 5.80 14.10
N LEU A 245 7.58 6.88 13.76
CA LEU A 245 8.82 6.82 12.99
C LEU A 245 9.91 6.02 13.72
N ILE A 246 10.09 6.23 15.03
CA ILE A 246 11.04 5.47 15.85
C ILE A 246 10.68 3.97 15.82
N VAL A 247 9.39 3.64 16.01
CA VAL A 247 8.92 2.26 15.94
C VAL A 247 9.18 1.64 14.56
N LEU A 248 8.97 2.39 13.47
CA LEU A 248 9.26 1.92 12.12
C LEU A 248 10.74 1.63 11.89
N LEU A 249 11.64 2.47 12.40
CA LEU A 249 13.09 2.25 12.32
C LEU A 249 13.51 1.01 13.11
N LEU A 250 12.94 0.78 14.30
CA LEU A 250 13.17 -0.43 15.09
C LEU A 250 12.68 -1.68 14.35
N LEU A 251 11.49 -1.63 13.76
CA LEU A 251 10.95 -2.74 12.96
C LEU A 251 11.79 -3.03 11.72
N ALA A 252 12.30 -2.00 11.05
CA ALA A 252 13.20 -2.16 9.91
C ALA A 252 14.49 -2.89 10.32
N LYS A 253 15.07 -2.52 11.47
CA LYS A 253 16.25 -3.18 12.02
C LYS A 253 15.98 -4.64 12.36
N VAL A 254 14.88 -4.94 13.05
CA VAL A 254 14.47 -6.31 13.37
C VAL A 254 14.26 -7.15 12.11
N ALA A 255 13.63 -6.57 11.08
CA ALA A 255 13.43 -7.26 9.80
C ALA A 255 14.77 -7.56 9.10
N GLU A 256 15.75 -6.66 9.21
CA GLU A 256 17.09 -6.88 8.67
C GLU A 256 17.82 -8.03 9.37
N ASP A 257 17.76 -8.06 10.70
CA ASP A 257 18.41 -9.10 11.50
C ASP A 257 17.78 -10.48 11.23
N GLN A 258 16.45 -10.56 11.09
CA GLN A 258 15.75 -11.79 10.71
C GLN A 258 16.18 -12.31 9.33
N GLU A 259 16.35 -11.42 8.36
CA GLU A 259 16.79 -11.81 7.01
C GLU A 259 18.24 -12.31 7.00
N LYS A 260 19.13 -11.69 7.79
CA LYS A 260 20.53 -12.17 7.96
C LYS A 260 20.57 -13.58 8.56
N ILE A 261 19.77 -13.83 9.60
CA ILE A 261 19.67 -15.16 10.23
C ILE A 261 19.16 -16.20 9.22
N LYS A 262 18.14 -15.84 8.44
CA LYS A 262 17.59 -16.73 7.40
C LYS A 262 18.63 -17.10 6.34
N GLN A 263 19.40 -16.12 5.86
CA GLN A 263 20.48 -16.36 4.89
C GLN A 263 21.59 -17.24 5.48
N PHE A 264 21.98 -17.00 6.74
CA PHE A 264 22.94 -17.82 7.45
C PHE A 264 22.47 -19.28 7.56
N LEU A 265 21.23 -19.51 7.97
CA LEU A 265 20.65 -20.85 8.05
C LEU A 265 20.61 -21.54 6.68
N GLN A 266 20.18 -20.84 5.63
CA GLN A 266 20.17 -21.40 4.26
C GLN A 266 21.56 -21.81 3.77
N ASN A 267 22.58 -20.99 4.06
CA ASN A 267 23.96 -21.34 3.72
C ASN A 267 24.43 -22.58 4.48
N HIS A 268 24.10 -22.70 5.78
CA HIS A 268 24.42 -23.89 6.55
C HIS A 268 23.72 -25.15 6.02
N TYR A 269 22.43 -25.08 5.72
CA TYR A 269 21.69 -26.19 5.12
C TYR A 269 22.32 -26.66 3.80
N ARG A 270 22.62 -25.73 2.89
CA ARG A 270 23.28 -26.04 1.62
C ARG A 270 24.66 -26.66 1.81
N THR A 271 25.42 -26.19 2.80
CA THR A 271 26.74 -26.75 3.11
C THR A 271 26.60 -28.19 3.61
N ILE A 272 25.65 -28.44 4.53
CA ILE A 272 25.38 -29.79 5.05
C ILE A 272 24.95 -30.73 3.92
N GLU A 273 24.03 -30.28 3.05
CA GLU A 273 23.56 -31.05 1.90
C GLU A 273 24.72 -31.48 0.99
N HIS A 274 25.60 -30.54 0.64
CA HIS A 274 26.79 -30.83 -0.17
C HIS A 274 27.79 -31.77 0.54
N MET A 275 27.95 -31.64 1.87
CA MET A 275 28.80 -32.57 2.64
C MET A 275 28.20 -33.99 2.66
N VAL A 276 26.89 -34.11 2.78
CA VAL A 276 26.16 -35.37 2.76
C VAL A 276 26.29 -36.03 1.38
N GLU A 277 26.04 -35.28 0.30
CA GLU A 277 26.19 -35.75 -1.08
C GLU A 277 27.63 -36.20 -1.38
N ASN A 278 28.63 -35.40 -0.98
CA ASN A 278 30.04 -35.79 -1.12
C ASN A 278 30.42 -37.03 -0.30
N ARG A 279 29.81 -37.24 0.87
CA ARG A 279 30.05 -38.44 1.66
C ARG A 279 29.44 -39.67 0.98
N PHE A 280 28.23 -39.55 0.46
CA PHE A 280 27.58 -40.63 -0.29
C PHE A 280 28.37 -40.99 -1.55
N SER A 281 28.80 -40.00 -2.33
CA SER A 281 29.58 -40.24 -3.55
C SER A 281 30.93 -40.90 -3.27
N LYS A 282 31.68 -40.44 -2.25
CA LYS A 282 32.92 -41.08 -1.81
C LYS A 282 32.69 -42.52 -1.35
N ARG A 283 31.61 -42.77 -0.60
CA ARG A 283 31.28 -44.12 -0.11
C ARG A 283 30.98 -45.06 -1.27
N GLN A 284 30.21 -44.59 -2.25
CA GLN A 284 29.89 -45.36 -3.45
C GLN A 284 31.13 -45.68 -4.28
N GLN A 285 32.03 -44.71 -4.45
CA GLN A 285 33.31 -44.90 -5.12
C GLN A 285 34.19 -45.92 -4.37
N THR A 286 34.24 -45.84 -3.04
CA THR A 286 35.01 -46.79 -2.20
C THR A 286 34.47 -48.23 -2.35
N ILE A 287 33.14 -48.40 -2.39
CA ILE A 287 32.49 -49.70 -2.63
C ILE A 287 32.82 -50.23 -4.03
N GLU A 288 32.80 -49.38 -5.06
CA GLU A 288 33.17 -49.77 -6.42
C GLU A 288 34.64 -50.19 -6.54
N ASP A 289 35.55 -49.45 -5.92
CA ASP A 289 36.98 -49.76 -5.91
C ASP A 289 37.26 -51.06 -5.15
N HIS A 290 36.60 -51.29 -4.00
CA HIS A 290 36.68 -52.57 -3.29
C HIS A 290 36.13 -53.73 -4.11
N LYS A 291 35.00 -53.53 -4.81
CA LYS A 291 34.44 -54.55 -5.72
C LYS A 291 35.40 -54.90 -6.86
N LYS A 292 36.08 -53.90 -7.43
CA LYS A 292 37.14 -54.10 -8.44
C LYS A 292 38.34 -54.86 -7.86
N SER A 293 38.81 -54.51 -6.65
CA SER A 293 39.92 -55.22 -6.01
C SER A 293 39.56 -56.67 -5.68
N VAL A 294 38.33 -56.95 -5.23
CA VAL A 294 37.84 -58.32 -5.00
C VAL A 294 37.80 -59.12 -6.30
N ASN A 295 37.35 -58.52 -7.40
CA ASN A 295 37.34 -59.19 -8.70
C ASN A 295 38.77 -59.42 -9.25
N ASN A 296 39.71 -58.52 -8.99
CA ASN A 296 41.12 -58.68 -9.40
C ASN A 296 41.88 -59.69 -8.52
N LYS A 297 41.55 -59.81 -7.23
CA LYS A 297 42.16 -60.78 -6.29
C LYS A 297 41.56 -62.19 -6.36
N LYS A 298 40.48 -62.42 -7.12
CA LYS A 298 39.96 -63.79 -7.40
C LYS A 298 41.00 -64.75 -8.00
N THR A 299 42.18 -64.26 -8.37
CA THR A 299 43.30 -65.06 -8.88
C THR A 299 44.34 -65.48 -7.84
N LEU A 300 44.31 -65.05 -6.57
CA LEU A 300 45.27 -65.50 -5.53
C LEU A 300 44.73 -65.40 -4.08
N ASN A 301 44.88 -66.52 -3.36
CA ASN A 301 44.72 -66.84 -1.93
C ASN A 301 43.34 -66.61 -1.24
N ASN A 302 42.80 -67.67 -0.63
CA ASN A 302 41.40 -67.75 -0.13
C ASN A 302 41.15 -67.03 1.21
N GLU A 303 42.15 -66.88 2.08
CA GLU A 303 41.97 -66.26 3.41
C GLU A 303 41.78 -64.73 3.33
N GLU A 304 42.59 -64.04 2.51
CA GLU A 304 42.45 -62.59 2.30
C GLU A 304 41.10 -62.22 1.66
N LEU A 305 40.52 -63.14 0.88
CA LEU A 305 39.26 -62.94 0.16
C LEU A 305 38.06 -62.96 1.12
N ILE A 306 38.12 -63.79 2.17
CA ILE A 306 37.10 -63.86 3.23
C ILE A 306 37.14 -62.59 4.09
N GLU A 307 38.33 -62.14 4.48
CA GLU A 307 38.51 -60.93 5.30
C GLU A 307 38.07 -59.65 4.55
N LEU A 308 38.34 -59.57 3.24
CA LEU A 308 37.85 -58.50 2.38
C LEU A 308 36.32 -58.53 2.20
N ARG A 309 35.70 -59.72 2.18
CA ARG A 309 34.25 -59.88 2.09
C ARG A 309 33.55 -59.42 3.37
N GLU A 310 34.08 -59.78 4.54
CA GLU A 310 33.55 -59.33 5.82
C GLU A 310 33.67 -57.81 5.99
N LYS A 311 34.79 -57.21 5.56
CA LYS A 311 34.91 -55.74 5.53
C LYS A 311 33.85 -55.09 4.64
N LEU A 312 33.57 -55.66 3.47
CA LEU A 312 32.58 -55.13 2.53
C LEU A 312 31.15 -55.24 3.08
N GLU A 313 30.79 -56.35 3.73
CA GLU A 313 29.50 -56.50 4.40
C GLU A 313 29.33 -55.53 5.58
N ASN A 314 30.38 -55.31 6.36
CA ASN A 314 30.36 -54.34 7.45
C ASN A 314 30.27 -52.89 6.95
N GLU A 315 30.90 -52.56 5.82
CA GLU A 315 30.73 -51.24 5.18
C GLU A 315 29.36 -51.06 4.52
N LEU A 316 28.68 -52.12 4.09
CA LEU A 316 27.32 -52.04 3.54
C LEU A 316 26.23 -51.94 4.63
N ARG A 317 26.51 -52.42 5.85
CA ARG A 317 25.57 -52.39 6.99
C ARG A 317 25.61 -51.11 7.84
N LYS A 318 26.68 -50.33 7.80
CA LYS A 318 26.83 -49.04 8.51
C LYS A 318 26.19 -47.87 7.76
#